data_AF-A0A367JXC1-F1
#
_entry.id   AF-A0A367JXC1-F1
#
_cell.length_a   1.000
_cell.length_b   1.000
_cell.length_c   1.000
_cell.angle_alpha   90.00
_cell.angle_beta   90.00
_cell.angle_gamma   90.00
#
_symmetry.space_group_name_H-M   'P 1'
#
loop_
_entity.id
_entity.type
_entity.pdbx_description
1 polymer ?
#
loop_
_entity_poly.entity_id
_entity_poly.type
_entity_poly.pdbx_seq_one_letter_code
_entity_poly.pdbx_strand_id
1 'polypeptide(L)'
;MLRFCSKRTAQFFRGTLVTPNKSRFYATARVTTATGNWKNKAAIAALATIGASAWYMEQAHCDAVSDDRQRKTEGPITDKDPMRLRMEAFIKGLQNRIVSEIEQLDGKQFTRTAWERPEGGEGITCVLQDGNVFEKAGVGVSVVYGQLPKAAVEQMRHDRGKDISADGPVPFFAAGISLVIHPHNPNAPTVHLNYRYFEIENPDGTPKMWWFGGGSDLTPAYLYEEDAIHFHQVLKDGCDKFDKKYYGQFKQWCDKYFFIKHRGEARGVGGIFFDDLDDKPADELFSFIKEMGNRFTVSYIPIMKKRMNMKYTPEMKEWQQIRRGRYVEFNLVWDRGTKFGLQTPGARIEAILMSLPLTARWEYMKEVEEGSREQDLLEVLKNPRDWVPLD
;
A
#
# COMPACT_ATOMS: atom_id res chain seq x y z
N MET A 1 -38.35 35.47 -19.51
CA MET A 1 -37.88 36.87 -19.41
C MET A 1 -36.41 36.83 -19.00
N LEU A 2 -35.47 36.74 -19.94
CA LEU A 2 -34.67 37.88 -20.45
C LEU A 2 -34.25 38.89 -19.37
N ARG A 3 -32.95 38.94 -19.05
CA ARG A 3 -32.16 40.18 -19.04
C ARG A 3 -30.66 39.90 -19.12
N PHE A 4 -30.01 40.81 -19.83
CA PHE A 4 -28.67 40.78 -20.42
C PHE A 4 -27.74 41.75 -19.67
N CYS A 5 -26.43 41.50 -19.78
CA CYS A 5 -25.33 42.46 -19.93
C CYS A 5 -24.81 43.27 -18.73
N SER A 6 -23.50 43.19 -18.49
CA SER A 6 -22.63 44.37 -18.45
C SER A 6 -21.15 44.01 -18.71
N LYS A 7 -20.59 44.60 -19.77
CA LYS A 7 -19.17 44.64 -20.12
C LYS A 7 -18.45 45.68 -19.25
N ARG A 8 -17.19 45.42 -18.87
CA ARG A 8 -16.19 46.48 -18.69
C ARG A 8 -14.94 46.19 -19.51
N THR A 9 -14.62 47.19 -20.32
CA THR A 9 -13.44 47.38 -21.16
C THR A 9 -12.31 47.97 -20.33
N ALA A 10 -11.06 47.56 -20.58
CA ALA A 10 -9.87 48.36 -20.29
C ALA A 10 -8.83 48.13 -21.39
N GLN A 11 -8.18 49.22 -21.78
CA GLN A 11 -7.43 49.42 -23.02
C GLN A 11 -6.00 48.85 -23.01
N PHE A 12 -5.62 48.39 -24.20
CA PHE A 12 -4.31 48.45 -24.87
C PHE A 12 -3.10 49.04 -24.13
N PHE A 13 -2.02 48.25 -24.08
CA PHE A 13 -0.66 48.72 -24.35
C PHE A 13 0.04 47.76 -25.33
N ARG A 14 0.69 48.35 -26.34
CA ARG A 14 1.47 47.68 -27.40
C ARG A 14 2.80 47.14 -26.85
N GLY A 15 3.23 45.96 -27.30
CA GLY A 15 4.57 45.44 -27.06
C GLY A 15 4.82 44.09 -27.75
N THR A 16 5.31 44.17 -28.99
CA THR A 16 6.15 43.25 -29.77
C THR A 16 6.15 41.73 -29.43
N LEU A 17 5.68 40.93 -30.39
CA LEU A 17 5.86 39.46 -30.43
C LEU A 17 7.32 39.08 -30.63
N VAL A 18 7.82 38.15 -29.80
CA VAL A 18 9.01 37.34 -30.06
C VAL A 18 8.61 35.87 -29.96
N THR A 19 8.63 35.16 -31.09
CA THR A 19 8.38 33.72 -31.20
C THR A 19 9.68 32.93 -30.96
N PRO A 20 9.67 31.81 -30.20
CA PRO A 20 10.80 30.90 -30.17
C PRO A 20 10.75 29.90 -31.34
N ASN A 21 11.93 29.71 -31.91
CA ASN A 21 12.30 28.87 -33.05
C ASN A 21 11.94 27.38 -32.85
N LYS A 22 11.20 26.78 -33.78
CA LYS A 22 11.16 25.32 -33.99
C LYS A 22 12.14 24.96 -35.10
N SER A 23 13.21 24.27 -34.76
CA SER A 23 14.14 23.65 -35.71
C SER A 23 13.40 22.56 -36.51
N ARG A 24 13.26 22.80 -37.82
CA ARG A 24 12.82 21.82 -38.81
C ARG A 24 14.04 21.01 -39.27
N PHE A 25 14.04 19.70 -39.05
CA PHE A 25 14.83 18.79 -39.86
C PHE A 25 14.04 18.44 -41.12
N TYR A 26 14.60 18.77 -42.28
CA TYR A 26 14.14 18.32 -43.59
C TYR A 26 14.66 16.91 -43.85
N ALA A 27 13.76 15.96 -44.07
CA ALA A 27 14.07 14.73 -44.79
C ALA A 27 13.08 14.60 -45.94
N THR A 28 13.56 14.91 -47.14
CA THR A 28 12.89 14.67 -48.42
C THR A 28 12.85 13.17 -48.70
N ALA A 29 11.67 12.58 -48.79
CA ALA A 29 11.47 11.32 -49.50
C ALA A 29 10.47 11.56 -50.65
N ARG A 30 10.95 11.33 -51.87
CA ARG A 30 10.21 11.45 -53.13
C ARG A 30 9.04 10.46 -53.13
N VAL A 31 7.84 10.96 -53.44
CA VAL A 31 6.70 10.13 -53.80
C VAL A 31 6.87 9.72 -55.26
N THR A 32 7.22 8.46 -55.51
CA THR A 32 7.01 7.82 -56.81
C THR A 32 5.57 7.31 -56.85
N THR A 33 4.84 7.78 -57.85
CA THR A 33 3.52 7.28 -58.22
C THR A 33 3.64 5.85 -58.74
N ALA A 34 3.10 4.88 -58.00
CA ALA A 34 2.88 3.52 -58.46
C ALA A 34 1.42 3.14 -58.25
N THR A 35 0.80 2.75 -59.36
CA THR A 35 -0.56 2.27 -59.53
C THR A 35 -0.82 0.97 -58.78
N GLY A 36 -1.98 0.89 -58.12
CA GLY A 36 -2.70 -0.35 -57.80
C GLY A 36 -2.13 -1.27 -56.71
N ASN A 37 -2.84 -1.41 -55.58
CA ASN A 37 -3.28 -2.72 -55.09
C ASN A 37 -4.16 -2.61 -53.83
N TRP A 38 -5.16 -3.48 -53.75
CA TRP A 38 -6.20 -3.58 -52.72
C TRP A 38 -5.69 -3.86 -51.29
N LYS A 39 -4.37 -3.97 -51.09
CA LYS A 39 -3.72 -4.36 -49.82
C LYS A 39 -3.48 -3.21 -48.83
N ASN A 40 -3.64 -1.95 -49.23
CA ASN A 40 -3.44 -0.79 -48.33
C ASN A 40 -4.67 -0.43 -47.47
N LYS A 41 -5.87 -0.96 -47.76
CA LYS A 41 -7.04 -0.71 -46.89
C LYS A 41 -6.98 -1.52 -45.59
N ALA A 42 -6.37 -2.71 -45.59
CA ALA A 42 -6.20 -3.54 -44.40
C ALA A 42 -5.17 -2.96 -43.42
N ALA A 43 -4.06 -2.37 -43.92
CA ALA A 43 -3.05 -1.73 -43.08
C ALA A 43 -3.54 -0.41 -42.45
N ILE A 44 -4.34 0.38 -43.20
CA ILE A 44 -4.96 1.60 -42.67
C ILE A 44 -6.10 1.27 -41.70
N ALA A 45 -6.89 0.22 -41.97
CA ALA A 45 -7.91 -0.27 -41.04
C ALA A 45 -7.30 -0.84 -39.75
N ALA A 46 -6.17 -1.55 -39.82
CA ALA A 46 -5.43 -2.08 -38.66
C ALA A 46 -4.81 -0.96 -37.80
N LEU A 47 -4.21 0.07 -38.42
CA LEU A 47 -3.69 1.24 -37.69
C LEU A 47 -4.82 2.10 -37.10
N ALA A 48 -5.96 2.24 -37.79
CA ALA A 48 -7.13 2.93 -37.28
C ALA A 48 -7.86 2.14 -36.18
N THR A 49 -7.87 0.80 -36.22
CA THR A 49 -8.44 -0.02 -35.14
C THR A 49 -7.54 -0.07 -33.92
N ILE A 50 -6.21 -0.13 -34.07
CA ILE A 50 -5.25 -0.03 -32.94
C ILE A 50 -5.30 1.37 -32.32
N GLY A 51 -5.35 2.42 -33.15
CA GLY A 51 -5.50 3.80 -32.70
C GLY A 51 -6.84 4.04 -32.00
N ALA A 52 -7.94 3.53 -32.56
CA ALA A 52 -9.26 3.61 -31.95
C ALA A 52 -9.32 2.80 -30.65
N SER A 53 -8.80 1.56 -30.60
CA SER A 53 -8.82 0.76 -29.37
C SER A 53 -8.00 1.39 -28.24
N ALA A 54 -6.85 1.98 -28.55
CA ALA A 54 -6.06 2.72 -27.55
C ALA A 54 -6.82 3.97 -27.07
N TRP A 55 -7.45 4.72 -27.99
CA TRP A 55 -8.26 5.89 -27.64
C TRP A 55 -9.52 5.53 -26.84
N TYR A 56 -10.23 4.46 -27.21
CA TYR A 56 -11.40 3.96 -26.49
C TYR A 56 -11.04 3.45 -25.09
N MET A 57 -9.89 2.79 -24.92
CA MET A 57 -9.41 2.33 -23.61
C MET A 57 -8.95 3.48 -22.71
N GLU A 58 -8.28 4.49 -23.28
CA GLU A 58 -7.90 5.72 -22.58
C GLU A 58 -9.15 6.53 -22.17
N GLN A 59 -10.17 6.57 -23.03
CA GLN A 59 -11.44 7.24 -22.77
C GLN A 59 -12.27 6.51 -21.70
N ALA A 60 -12.41 5.18 -21.77
CA ALA A 60 -13.15 4.42 -20.78
C ALA A 60 -12.54 4.44 -19.36
N HIS A 61 -11.20 4.43 -19.25
CA HIS A 61 -10.53 4.61 -17.95
C HIS A 61 -10.73 6.04 -17.41
N CYS A 62 -10.74 7.06 -18.29
CA CYS A 62 -11.13 8.41 -17.90
C CYS A 62 -12.56 8.45 -17.37
N ASP A 63 -13.46 7.68 -17.99
CA ASP A 63 -14.89 7.61 -17.64
C ASP A 63 -15.09 7.00 -16.25
N ALA A 64 -14.51 5.84 -15.92
CA ALA A 64 -14.65 5.22 -14.59
C ALA A 64 -14.12 6.11 -13.44
N VAL A 65 -12.95 6.75 -13.63
CA VAL A 65 -12.40 7.71 -12.66
C VAL A 65 -13.30 8.94 -12.50
N SER A 66 -13.92 9.40 -13.60
CA SER A 66 -14.83 10.54 -13.60
C SER A 66 -16.15 10.21 -12.91
N ASP A 67 -16.70 9.02 -13.16
CA ASP A 67 -17.93 8.49 -12.57
C ASP A 67 -17.77 8.35 -11.06
N ASP A 68 -16.63 7.85 -10.60
CA ASP A 68 -16.31 7.72 -9.18
C ASP A 68 -16.20 9.08 -8.48
N ARG A 69 -15.60 10.08 -9.15
CA ARG A 69 -15.55 11.45 -8.60
C ARG A 69 -16.96 12.04 -8.50
N GLN A 70 -17.77 11.88 -9.55
CA GLN A 70 -19.14 12.36 -9.53
C GLN A 70 -19.93 11.66 -8.43
N ARG A 71 -19.86 10.33 -8.34
CA ARG A 71 -20.57 9.54 -7.34
C ARG A 71 -20.21 9.97 -5.92
N LYS A 72 -18.95 10.29 -5.65
CA LYS A 72 -18.50 10.84 -4.35
C LYS A 72 -19.16 12.18 -4.00
N THR A 73 -19.58 12.99 -4.98
CA THR A 73 -20.31 14.25 -4.73
C THR A 73 -21.81 14.07 -4.46
N GLU A 74 -22.38 12.93 -4.82
CA GLU A 74 -23.83 12.68 -4.73
C GLU A 74 -24.29 12.28 -3.32
N GLY A 75 -23.37 12.00 -2.41
CA GLY A 75 -23.66 11.68 -1.02
C GLY A 75 -22.78 10.56 -0.46
N PRO A 76 -23.13 10.00 0.72
CA PRO A 76 -22.33 8.96 1.35
C PRO A 76 -22.24 7.70 0.47
N ILE A 77 -21.12 7.00 0.59
CA ILE A 77 -20.91 5.69 -0.02
C ILE A 77 -21.71 4.64 0.77
N THR A 78 -22.35 3.73 0.03
CA THR A 78 -23.26 2.70 0.50
C THR A 78 -22.80 1.32 0.03
N ASP A 79 -23.44 0.26 0.51
CA ASP A 79 -23.13 -1.11 0.08
C ASP A 79 -23.50 -1.41 -1.38
N LYS A 80 -24.25 -0.52 -2.04
CA LYS A 80 -24.60 -0.66 -3.46
C LYS A 80 -23.55 -0.07 -4.40
N ASP A 81 -22.58 0.67 -3.85
CA ASP A 81 -21.54 1.30 -4.65
C ASP A 81 -20.44 0.30 -5.02
N PRO A 82 -19.67 0.57 -6.10
CA PRO A 82 -18.53 -0.23 -6.48
C PRO A 82 -17.56 -0.47 -5.32
N MET A 83 -16.92 -1.65 -5.31
CA MET A 83 -16.01 -2.06 -4.24
C MET A 83 -14.86 -1.04 -4.03
N ARG A 84 -14.33 -0.46 -5.10
CA ARG A 84 -13.33 0.63 -5.06
C ARG A 84 -13.73 1.81 -4.17
N LEU A 85 -14.96 2.32 -4.31
CA LEU A 85 -15.46 3.45 -3.51
C LEU A 85 -15.67 3.04 -2.04
N ARG A 86 -16.18 1.83 -1.81
CA ARG A 86 -16.40 1.29 -0.46
C ARG A 86 -15.07 1.07 0.26
N MET A 87 -14.07 0.54 -0.44
CA MET A 87 -12.72 0.36 0.09
C MET A 87 -12.05 1.70 0.38
N GLU A 88 -12.10 2.67 -0.54
CA GLU A 88 -11.58 4.04 -0.33
C GLU A 88 -12.19 4.67 0.94
N ALA A 89 -13.51 4.64 1.08
CA ALA A 89 -14.20 5.19 2.23
C ALA A 89 -13.77 4.49 3.53
N PHE A 90 -13.68 3.16 3.51
CA PHE A 90 -13.27 2.37 4.67
C PHE A 90 -11.84 2.71 5.12
N ILE A 91 -10.86 2.70 4.22
CA ILE A 91 -9.45 2.91 4.58
C ILE A 91 -9.18 4.35 5.06
N LYS A 92 -9.84 5.36 4.48
CA LYS A 92 -9.76 6.75 4.95
C LYS A 92 -10.38 6.90 6.34
N GLY A 93 -11.53 6.26 6.58
CA GLY A 93 -12.15 6.20 7.90
C GLY A 93 -11.27 5.47 8.93
N LEU A 94 -10.65 4.36 8.53
CA LEU A 94 -9.75 3.60 9.39
C LEU A 94 -8.49 4.39 9.75
N GLN A 95 -7.84 5.05 8.77
CA GLN A 95 -6.71 5.93 9.02
C GLN A 95 -7.05 7.00 10.06
N ASN A 96 -8.20 7.65 9.95
CA ASN A 96 -8.63 8.67 10.91
C ASN A 96 -8.77 8.10 12.33
N ARG A 97 -9.39 6.93 12.49
CA ARG A 97 -9.54 6.28 13.80
C ARG A 97 -8.19 5.90 14.38
N ILE A 98 -7.32 5.25 13.60
CA ILE A 98 -5.98 4.83 14.05
C ILE A 98 -5.14 6.04 14.44
N VAL A 99 -5.07 7.07 13.59
CA VAL A 99 -4.31 8.28 13.87
C VAL A 99 -4.79 8.92 15.17
N SER A 100 -6.10 9.05 15.37
CA SER A 100 -6.64 9.63 16.61
C SER A 100 -6.25 8.85 17.87
N GLU A 101 -6.32 7.51 17.83
CA GLU A 101 -5.91 6.67 18.97
C GLU A 101 -4.40 6.79 19.28
N ILE A 102 -3.57 6.87 18.24
CA ILE A 102 -2.12 7.04 18.40
C ILE A 102 -1.78 8.44 18.93
N GLU A 103 -2.45 9.49 18.45
CA GLU A 103 -2.32 10.86 18.97
C GLU A 103 -2.73 10.97 20.43
N GLN A 104 -3.79 10.26 20.84
CA GLN A 104 -4.23 10.22 22.25
C GLN A 104 -3.20 9.55 23.15
N LEU A 105 -2.53 8.48 22.69
CA LEU A 105 -1.46 7.84 23.44
C LEU A 105 -0.19 8.69 23.52
N ASP A 106 0.19 9.33 22.42
CA ASP A 106 1.43 10.10 22.32
C ASP A 106 1.32 11.49 22.97
N GLY A 107 0.18 12.15 22.81
CA GLY A 107 -0.03 13.55 23.17
C GLY A 107 0.46 14.56 22.12
N LYS A 108 1.12 14.11 21.04
CA LYS A 108 1.43 14.93 19.85
C LYS A 108 0.55 14.56 18.66
N GLN A 109 0.45 15.48 17.71
CA GLN A 109 -0.38 15.35 16.51
C GLN A 109 0.44 14.87 15.31
N PHE A 110 -0.19 14.12 14.40
CA PHE A 110 0.41 13.76 13.12
C PHE A 110 0.43 14.96 12.17
N THR A 111 1.52 15.09 11.40
CA THR A 111 1.50 15.90 10.17
C THR A 111 0.77 15.12 9.09
N ARG A 112 -0.27 15.72 8.51
CA ARG A 112 -1.07 15.11 7.45
C ARG A 112 -0.76 15.78 6.11
N THR A 113 -0.36 14.98 5.12
CA THR A 113 -0.05 15.48 3.77
C THR A 113 -0.87 14.74 2.75
N ALA A 114 -1.82 15.45 2.14
CA ALA A 114 -2.52 14.99 0.94
C ALA A 114 -1.62 15.16 -0.29
N TRP A 115 -1.71 14.24 -1.24
CA TRP A 115 -0.98 14.29 -2.49
C TRP A 115 -1.76 13.62 -3.60
N GLU A 116 -1.42 13.99 -4.83
CA GLU A 116 -2.01 13.47 -6.07
C GLU A 116 -0.89 13.00 -7.00
N ARG A 117 -1.23 12.07 -7.90
CA ARG A 117 -0.30 11.60 -8.94
C ARG A 117 -0.69 12.15 -10.31
N PRO A 118 0.29 12.57 -11.13
CA PRO A 118 0.02 12.94 -12.52
C PRO A 118 -0.63 11.81 -13.32
N GLU A 119 -0.29 10.55 -13.03
CA GLU A 119 -0.82 9.38 -13.73
C GLU A 119 -2.21 8.94 -13.25
N GLY A 120 -2.76 9.59 -12.23
CA GLY A 120 -4.03 9.24 -11.61
C GLY A 120 -3.87 8.66 -10.20
N GLY A 121 -4.78 9.08 -9.32
CA GLY A 121 -4.82 8.66 -7.93
C GLY A 121 -4.32 9.72 -6.95
N GLU A 122 -4.56 9.42 -5.68
CA GLU A 122 -4.34 10.31 -4.55
C GLU A 122 -3.93 9.51 -3.31
N GLY A 123 -3.47 10.21 -2.29
CA GLY A 123 -3.20 9.60 -1.00
C GLY A 123 -3.11 10.63 0.12
N ILE A 124 -3.16 10.12 1.34
CA ILE A 124 -2.97 10.88 2.55
C ILE A 124 -1.90 10.17 3.35
N THR A 125 -0.78 10.83 3.58
CA THR A 125 0.27 10.31 4.45
C THR A 125 0.24 11.08 5.76
N CYS A 126 0.00 10.37 6.85
CA CYS A 126 0.10 10.89 8.20
C CYS A 126 1.45 10.44 8.79
N VAL A 127 2.29 11.38 9.21
CA VAL A 127 3.55 11.09 9.91
C VAL A 127 3.62 11.82 11.24
N LEU A 128 3.92 11.09 12.30
CA LEU A 128 4.34 11.60 13.60
C LEU A 128 5.80 11.19 13.79
N GLN A 129 6.66 12.15 14.12
CA GLN A 129 8.09 11.94 14.33
C GLN A 129 8.50 12.68 15.60
N ASP A 130 9.47 12.11 16.32
CA ASP A 130 9.97 12.65 17.58
C ASP A 130 8.81 12.87 18.58
N GLY A 131 7.93 11.87 18.70
CA GLY A 131 6.80 11.83 19.63
C GLY A 131 7.22 11.72 21.10
N ASN A 132 6.25 11.63 22.00
CA ASN A 132 6.56 11.32 23.41
C ASN A 132 6.64 9.80 23.64
N VAL A 133 5.80 9.03 22.94
CA VAL A 133 5.70 7.57 23.02
C VAL A 133 6.30 6.93 21.77
N PHE A 134 6.02 7.51 20.60
CA PHE A 134 6.45 6.98 19.31
C PHE A 134 7.58 7.81 18.72
N GLU A 135 8.71 7.15 18.45
CA GLU A 135 9.86 7.80 17.82
C GLU A 135 9.54 8.17 16.37
N LYS A 136 8.83 7.27 15.68
CA LYS A 136 8.27 7.52 14.36
C LYS A 136 7.04 6.65 14.16
N ALA A 137 5.95 7.25 13.72
CA ALA A 137 4.72 6.57 13.37
C ALA A 137 4.24 7.08 12.01
N GLY A 138 3.91 6.16 11.14
CA GLY A 138 3.46 6.46 9.79
C GLY A 138 2.19 5.70 9.48
N VAL A 139 1.15 6.40 9.00
CA VAL A 139 -0.11 5.81 8.55
C VAL A 139 -0.44 6.41 7.19
N GLY A 140 -0.25 5.63 6.13
CA GLY A 140 -0.49 6.02 4.74
C GLY A 140 -1.75 5.39 4.18
N VAL A 141 -2.53 6.20 3.46
CA VAL A 141 -3.60 5.74 2.56
C VAL A 141 -3.20 6.12 1.15
N SER A 142 -3.44 5.20 0.20
CA SER A 142 -3.25 5.45 -1.22
C SER A 142 -4.43 4.87 -2.00
N VAL A 143 -4.88 5.60 -3.01
CA VAL A 143 -5.96 5.26 -3.93
C VAL A 143 -5.44 5.57 -5.32
N VAL A 144 -5.04 4.54 -6.06
CA VAL A 144 -4.31 4.65 -7.32
C VAL A 144 -5.17 4.08 -8.43
N TYR A 145 -5.29 4.87 -9.49
CA TYR A 145 -5.81 4.44 -10.78
C TYR A 145 -4.66 4.45 -11.78
N GLY A 146 -4.71 3.57 -12.76
CA GLY A 146 -3.73 3.61 -13.84
C GLY A 146 -3.85 2.47 -14.82
N GLN A 147 -2.79 2.29 -15.59
CA GLN A 147 -2.69 1.29 -16.64
C GLN A 147 -1.56 0.31 -16.29
N LEU A 148 -1.86 -0.98 -16.17
CA LEU A 148 -0.85 -2.00 -15.95
C LEU A 148 -0.06 -2.21 -17.24
N PRO A 149 1.27 -2.02 -17.25
CA PRO A 149 2.07 -2.27 -18.45
C PRO A 149 2.07 -3.76 -18.80
N LYS A 150 2.29 -4.08 -20.08
CA LYS A 150 2.29 -5.46 -20.60
C LYS A 150 3.17 -6.42 -19.78
N ALA A 151 4.36 -5.99 -19.37
CA ALA A 151 5.26 -6.80 -18.55
C ALA A 151 4.66 -7.15 -17.17
N ALA A 152 3.91 -6.23 -16.55
CA ALA A 152 3.23 -6.50 -15.29
C ALA A 152 2.05 -7.48 -15.50
N VAL A 153 1.33 -7.36 -16.62
CA VAL A 153 0.27 -8.31 -17.00
C VAL A 153 0.83 -9.71 -17.25
N GLU A 154 1.94 -9.82 -17.98
CA GLU A 154 2.65 -11.08 -18.23
C GLU A 154 3.13 -11.73 -16.93
N GLN A 155 3.69 -10.93 -16.02
CA GLN A 155 4.10 -11.41 -14.70
C GLN A 155 2.90 -11.92 -13.88
N MET A 156 1.77 -11.20 -13.88
CA MET A 156 0.55 -11.65 -13.20
C MET A 156 0.00 -12.96 -13.78
N ARG A 157 0.05 -13.14 -15.10
CA ARG A 157 -0.34 -14.41 -15.74
C ARG A 157 0.59 -15.56 -15.32
N HIS A 158 1.90 -15.36 -15.39
CA HIS A 158 2.88 -16.43 -15.22
C HIS A 158 3.12 -16.78 -13.74
N ASP A 159 3.30 -15.79 -12.86
CA ASP A 159 3.72 -16.01 -11.47
C ASP A 159 2.52 -16.19 -10.52
N ARG A 160 1.36 -15.63 -10.87
CA ARG A 160 0.15 -15.65 -10.02
C ARG A 160 -1.01 -16.46 -10.63
N GLY A 161 -0.84 -17.04 -11.82
CA GLY A 161 -1.84 -17.89 -12.47
C GLY A 161 -3.14 -17.16 -12.84
N LYS A 162 -3.11 -15.83 -12.99
CA LYS A 162 -4.31 -15.03 -13.27
C LYS A 162 -4.60 -15.01 -14.79
N ASP A 163 -5.83 -15.37 -15.18
CA ASP A 163 -6.25 -15.37 -16.59
C ASP A 163 -6.64 -13.97 -17.09
N ILE A 164 -5.63 -13.20 -17.49
CA ILE A 164 -5.84 -11.86 -18.08
C ILE A 164 -5.80 -11.97 -19.59
N SER A 165 -6.94 -12.13 -20.26
CA SER A 165 -7.05 -12.26 -21.74
C SER A 165 -6.70 -11.01 -22.58
N ALA A 166 -5.91 -10.06 -22.06
CA ALA A 166 -5.54 -8.81 -22.73
C ALA A 166 -4.01 -8.62 -22.79
N ASP A 167 -3.45 -8.38 -23.98
CA ASP A 167 -2.00 -8.31 -24.25
C ASP A 167 -1.38 -6.90 -24.10
N GLY A 168 -2.17 -5.91 -23.69
CA GLY A 168 -1.79 -4.49 -23.62
C GLY A 168 -2.50 -3.79 -22.46
N PRO A 169 -2.18 -2.51 -22.20
CA PRO A 169 -2.38 -1.91 -20.89
C PRO A 169 -3.80 -2.09 -20.39
N VAL A 170 -3.95 -2.70 -19.22
CA VAL A 170 -5.27 -2.92 -18.63
C VAL A 170 -5.50 -1.88 -17.52
N PRO A 171 -6.67 -1.22 -17.51
CA PRO A 171 -7.11 -0.39 -16.40
C PRO A 171 -7.00 -1.15 -15.08
N PHE A 172 -6.39 -0.54 -14.08
CA PHE A 172 -6.38 -1.08 -12.73
C PHE A 172 -6.70 -0.01 -11.69
N PHE A 173 -7.26 -0.50 -10.60
CA PHE A 173 -7.45 0.24 -9.38
C PHE A 173 -6.74 -0.47 -8.24
N ALA A 174 -6.06 0.30 -7.38
CA ALA A 174 -5.46 -0.19 -6.16
C ALA A 174 -5.71 0.80 -5.03
N ALA A 175 -6.33 0.35 -3.94
CA ALA A 175 -6.48 1.16 -2.74
C ALA A 175 -6.05 0.39 -1.50
N GLY A 176 -5.35 1.07 -0.59
CA GLY A 176 -4.92 0.44 0.64
C GLY A 176 -4.49 1.41 1.73
N ILE A 177 -4.53 0.88 2.95
CA ILE A 177 -3.90 1.47 4.13
C ILE A 177 -2.64 0.68 4.45
N SER A 178 -1.58 1.40 4.79
CA SER A 178 -0.33 0.84 5.28
C SER A 178 0.17 1.66 6.45
N LEU A 179 0.64 1.01 7.52
CA LEU A 179 1.24 1.70 8.65
C LEU A 179 2.46 0.95 9.17
N VAL A 180 3.36 1.73 9.75
CA VAL A 180 4.47 1.24 10.57
C VAL A 180 4.62 2.20 11.74
N ILE A 181 4.74 1.65 12.95
CA ILE A 181 4.90 2.43 14.17
C ILE A 181 6.11 1.91 14.94
N HIS A 182 7.03 2.82 15.26
CA HIS A 182 8.25 2.58 16.02
C HIS A 182 8.20 3.32 17.36
N PRO A 183 7.91 2.62 18.47
CA PRO A 183 7.97 3.21 19.81
C PRO A 183 9.38 3.66 20.22
N HIS A 184 9.46 4.67 21.09
CA HIS A 184 10.71 5.08 21.73
C HIS A 184 11.21 4.00 22.70
N ASN A 185 10.32 3.42 23.50
CA ASN A 185 10.67 2.48 24.56
C ASN A 185 11.05 1.11 23.97
N PRO A 186 12.23 0.53 24.28
CA PRO A 186 12.64 -0.79 23.78
C PRO A 186 11.71 -1.93 24.23
N ASN A 187 10.95 -1.74 25.31
CA ASN A 187 9.96 -2.71 25.76
C ASN A 187 8.68 -2.72 24.91
N ALA A 188 8.43 -1.66 24.14
CA ALA A 188 7.25 -1.52 23.32
C ALA A 188 7.55 -1.95 21.87
N PRO A 189 6.78 -2.89 21.30
CA PRO A 189 7.09 -3.46 19.98
C PRO A 189 6.79 -2.51 18.84
N THR A 190 7.62 -2.59 17.79
CA THR A 190 7.25 -2.07 16.47
C THR A 190 6.08 -2.87 15.92
N VAL A 191 5.16 -2.23 15.19
CA VAL A 191 4.04 -2.92 14.53
C VAL A 191 3.93 -2.47 13.08
N HIS A 192 3.51 -3.39 12.22
CA HIS A 192 3.14 -3.13 10.83
C HIS A 192 1.72 -3.63 10.56
N LEU A 193 1.01 -2.92 9.69
CA LEU A 193 -0.27 -3.36 9.14
C LEU A 193 -0.40 -2.89 7.70
N ASN A 194 -0.96 -3.74 6.85
CA ASN A 194 -1.37 -3.41 5.50
C ASN A 194 -2.73 -4.05 5.21
N TYR A 195 -3.66 -3.31 4.63
CA TYR A 195 -4.86 -3.89 4.00
C TYR A 195 -5.12 -3.16 2.69
N ARG A 196 -5.29 -3.92 1.61
CA ARG A 196 -5.42 -3.39 0.25
C ARG A 196 -6.42 -4.20 -0.57
N TYR A 197 -6.99 -3.52 -1.55
CA TYR A 197 -7.80 -4.05 -2.61
C TYR A 197 -7.15 -3.72 -3.93
N PHE A 198 -7.18 -4.68 -4.85
CA PHE A 198 -6.74 -4.50 -6.22
C PHE A 198 -7.83 -5.01 -7.14
N GLU A 199 -8.14 -4.27 -8.21
CA GLU A 199 -8.99 -4.74 -9.29
C GLU A 199 -8.42 -4.34 -10.65
N ILE A 200 -8.64 -5.20 -11.64
CA ILE A 200 -8.47 -4.89 -13.06
C ILE A 200 -9.87 -4.73 -13.63
N GLU A 201 -10.08 -3.66 -14.38
CA GLU A 201 -11.38 -3.35 -14.95
C GLU A 201 -11.49 -3.86 -16.38
N ASN A 202 -12.71 -4.18 -16.78
CA ASN A 202 -13.10 -4.27 -18.18
C ASN A 202 -13.16 -2.86 -18.79
N PRO A 203 -13.15 -2.73 -20.13
CA PRO A 203 -13.33 -1.45 -20.80
C PRO A 203 -14.67 -0.73 -20.51
N ASP A 204 -15.63 -1.37 -19.83
CA ASP A 204 -16.89 -0.75 -19.41
C ASP A 204 -16.88 -0.33 -17.91
N GLY A 205 -15.72 -0.39 -17.25
CA GLY A 205 -15.55 -0.03 -15.83
C GLY A 205 -16.03 -1.08 -14.83
N THR A 206 -16.48 -2.25 -15.29
CA THR A 206 -16.82 -3.38 -14.41
C THR A 206 -15.58 -4.18 -14.01
N PRO A 207 -15.52 -4.75 -12.79
CA PRO A 207 -14.36 -5.52 -12.35
C PRO A 207 -14.23 -6.82 -13.15
N LYS A 208 -13.09 -6.99 -13.84
CA LYS A 208 -12.72 -8.23 -14.54
C LYS A 208 -12.15 -9.25 -13.57
N MET A 209 -11.27 -8.79 -12.69
CA MET A 209 -10.66 -9.59 -11.64
C MET A 209 -10.30 -8.68 -10.48
N TRP A 210 -10.27 -9.24 -9.28
CA TRP A 210 -9.97 -8.49 -8.08
C TRP A 210 -9.45 -9.43 -7.00
N TRP A 211 -8.75 -8.87 -6.04
CA TRP A 211 -8.34 -9.60 -4.83
C TRP A 211 -8.07 -8.64 -3.69
N PHE A 212 -8.14 -9.17 -2.47
CA PHE A 212 -7.66 -8.50 -1.29
C PHE A 212 -6.27 -8.99 -0.92
N GLY A 213 -5.52 -8.14 -0.22
CA GLY A 213 -4.26 -8.51 0.39
C GLY A 213 -4.05 -7.73 1.67
N GLY A 214 -3.21 -8.24 2.55
CA GLY A 214 -2.93 -7.54 3.78
C GLY A 214 -2.34 -8.42 4.88
N GLY A 215 -2.44 -7.90 6.09
CA GLY A 215 -1.89 -8.51 7.27
C GLY A 215 -1.52 -7.49 8.33
N SER A 216 -1.16 -8.01 9.50
CA SER A 216 -0.56 -7.23 10.56
C SER A 216 0.42 -8.11 11.31
N ASP A 217 1.57 -7.56 11.67
CA ASP A 217 2.65 -8.28 12.32
C ASP A 217 3.36 -7.43 13.38
N LEU A 218 3.91 -8.11 14.38
CA LEU A 218 4.51 -7.50 15.57
C LEU A 218 6.01 -7.78 15.63
N THR A 219 6.80 -6.74 15.86
CA THR A 219 8.27 -6.79 15.89
C THR A 219 8.79 -6.24 17.24
N PRO A 220 8.82 -7.06 18.29
CA PRO A 220 9.41 -6.68 19.58
C PRO A 220 10.93 -6.60 19.52
N ALA A 221 11.53 -5.74 20.36
CA ALA A 221 12.96 -5.81 20.68
C ALA A 221 13.25 -6.72 21.88
N TYR A 222 12.28 -6.89 22.78
CA TYR A 222 12.31 -7.86 23.86
C TYR A 222 11.05 -8.69 23.85
N LEU A 223 11.20 -10.00 24.05
CA LEU A 223 10.06 -10.90 24.07
C LEU A 223 9.23 -10.69 25.36
N TYR A 224 7.93 -10.54 25.17
CA TYR A 224 6.88 -10.64 26.18
C TYR A 224 5.85 -11.62 25.64
N GLU A 225 5.81 -12.84 26.17
CA GLU A 225 4.95 -13.89 25.61
C GLU A 225 3.47 -13.49 25.67
N GLU A 226 3.06 -12.81 26.74
CA GLU A 226 1.69 -12.34 26.93
C GLU A 226 1.27 -11.31 25.88
N ASP A 227 2.21 -10.54 25.32
CA ASP A 227 1.92 -9.58 24.26
C ASP A 227 1.79 -10.28 22.90
N ALA A 228 2.64 -11.26 22.63
CA ALA A 228 2.54 -12.07 21.42
C ALA A 228 1.25 -12.89 21.42
N ILE A 229 0.89 -13.53 22.54
CA ILE A 229 -0.37 -14.25 22.71
C ILE A 229 -1.56 -13.30 22.51
N HIS A 230 -1.57 -12.13 23.17
CA HIS A 230 -2.66 -11.15 23.01
C HIS A 230 -2.83 -10.72 21.54
N PHE A 231 -1.72 -10.35 20.89
CA PHE A 231 -1.74 -9.91 19.50
C PHE A 231 -2.28 -10.99 18.57
N HIS A 232 -1.77 -12.22 18.70
CA HIS A 232 -2.18 -13.35 17.87
C HIS A 232 -3.61 -13.81 18.17
N GLN A 233 -4.06 -13.79 19.43
CA GLN A 233 -5.44 -14.14 19.79
C GLN A 233 -6.44 -13.15 19.17
N VAL A 234 -6.15 -11.85 19.24
CA VAL A 234 -7.02 -10.83 18.62
C VAL A 234 -7.12 -11.03 17.12
N LEU A 235 -6.03 -11.42 16.44
CA LEU A 235 -6.05 -11.73 15.01
C LEU A 235 -6.83 -13.02 14.72
N LYS A 236 -6.59 -14.09 15.49
CA LYS A 236 -7.32 -15.37 15.36
C LYS A 236 -8.82 -15.19 15.53
N ASP A 237 -9.25 -14.47 16.57
CA ASP A 237 -10.67 -14.17 16.82
C ASP A 237 -11.33 -13.41 15.66
N GLY A 238 -10.55 -12.65 14.88
CA GLY A 238 -11.03 -11.97 13.69
C GLY A 238 -11.17 -12.92 12.51
N CYS A 239 -10.14 -13.75 12.27
CA CYS A 239 -10.16 -14.79 11.26
C CYS A 239 -11.28 -15.82 11.48
N ASP A 240 -11.44 -16.31 12.70
CA ASP A 240 -12.39 -17.37 13.08
C ASP A 240 -13.86 -16.99 12.83
N LYS A 241 -14.18 -15.69 12.76
CA LYS A 241 -15.53 -15.20 12.39
C LYS A 241 -15.89 -15.47 10.93
N PHE A 242 -14.91 -15.66 10.06
CA PHE A 242 -15.10 -15.83 8.62
C PHE A 242 -14.71 -17.23 8.17
N ASP A 243 -13.52 -17.69 8.57
CA ASP A 243 -13.06 -19.05 8.28
C ASP A 243 -12.00 -19.46 9.32
N LYS A 244 -12.22 -20.55 10.03
CA LYS A 244 -11.28 -21.05 11.04
C LYS A 244 -9.92 -21.41 10.46
N LYS A 245 -9.84 -21.68 9.15
CA LYS A 245 -8.58 -21.99 8.47
C LYS A 245 -7.71 -20.74 8.23
N TYR A 246 -8.31 -19.55 8.20
CA TYR A 246 -7.62 -18.32 7.83
C TYR A 246 -6.46 -18.01 8.76
N TYR A 247 -6.63 -18.10 10.07
CA TYR A 247 -5.54 -17.78 11.00
C TYR A 247 -4.34 -18.70 10.79
N GLY A 248 -4.54 -20.02 10.74
CA GLY A 248 -3.46 -20.99 10.55
C GLY A 248 -2.71 -20.76 9.23
N GLN A 249 -3.44 -20.56 8.14
CA GLN A 249 -2.84 -20.30 6.83
C GLN A 249 -2.08 -18.96 6.79
N PHE A 250 -2.71 -17.88 7.25
CA PHE A 250 -2.13 -16.55 7.17
C PHE A 250 -1.00 -16.34 8.16
N LYS A 251 -1.01 -17.01 9.32
CA LYS A 251 0.11 -17.01 10.28
C LYS A 251 1.32 -17.70 9.68
N GLN A 252 1.16 -18.90 9.12
CA GLN A 252 2.26 -19.60 8.46
C GLN A 252 2.82 -18.81 7.27
N TRP A 253 1.96 -18.11 6.53
CA TRP A 253 2.42 -17.23 5.47
C TRP A 253 3.19 -16.02 6.02
N CYS A 254 2.73 -15.43 7.12
CA CYS A 254 3.41 -14.34 7.80
C CYS A 254 4.84 -14.74 8.23
N ASP A 255 4.99 -15.89 8.87
CA ASP A 255 6.29 -16.42 9.31
C ASP A 255 7.26 -16.60 8.14
N LYS A 256 6.76 -17.06 6.99
CA LYS A 256 7.56 -17.25 5.77
C LYS A 256 7.88 -15.94 5.07
N TYR A 257 6.93 -15.01 5.02
CA TYR A 257 7.07 -13.75 4.29
C TYR A 257 8.08 -12.82 4.97
N PHE A 258 7.99 -12.68 6.30
CA PHE A 258 8.84 -11.78 7.08
C PHE A 258 10.15 -12.44 7.56
N PHE A 259 10.67 -13.42 6.81
CA PHE A 259 11.92 -14.11 7.12
C PHE A 259 13.13 -13.45 6.45
N ILE A 260 14.14 -13.10 7.25
CA ILE A 260 15.38 -12.47 6.79
C ILE A 260 16.37 -13.59 6.43
N LYS A 261 16.31 -14.05 5.17
CA LYS A 261 17.03 -15.24 4.70
C LYS A 261 18.53 -15.21 5.00
N HIS A 262 19.19 -14.06 4.82
CA HIS A 262 20.62 -13.92 5.05
C HIS A 262 21.01 -13.85 6.53
N ARG A 263 20.04 -13.74 7.44
CA ARG A 263 20.25 -13.81 8.91
C ARG A 263 19.75 -15.12 9.52
N GLY A 264 18.91 -15.86 8.81
CA GLY A 264 18.28 -17.08 9.32
C GLY A 264 17.31 -16.81 10.47
N GLU A 265 16.64 -15.64 10.48
CA GLU A 265 15.69 -15.25 11.53
C GLU A 265 14.48 -14.52 10.93
N ALA A 266 13.32 -14.64 11.58
CA ALA A 266 12.15 -13.82 11.34
C ALA A 266 12.40 -12.37 11.79
N ARG A 267 11.73 -11.42 11.13
CA ARG A 267 11.79 -10.00 11.49
C ARG A 267 11.24 -9.74 12.89
N GLY A 268 10.17 -10.45 13.26
CA GLY A 268 9.41 -10.30 14.49
C GLY A 268 8.68 -11.59 14.86
N VAL A 269 7.74 -11.52 15.80
CA VAL A 269 7.00 -12.67 16.30
C VAL A 269 5.84 -13.10 15.40
N GLY A 270 5.70 -12.44 14.25
CA GLY A 270 4.71 -12.76 13.23
C GLY A 270 3.38 -12.05 13.47
N GLY A 271 2.32 -12.67 12.98
CA GLY A 271 0.96 -12.14 12.95
C GLY A 271 0.17 -12.87 11.88
N ILE A 272 -0.47 -12.14 10.96
CA ILE A 272 -1.09 -12.70 9.77
C ILE A 272 -0.59 -11.99 8.51
N PHE A 273 -0.49 -12.73 7.41
CA PHE A 273 -0.20 -12.20 6.08
C PHE A 273 -1.00 -12.98 5.03
N PHE A 274 -1.59 -12.27 4.08
CA PHE A 274 -2.28 -12.84 2.93
C PHE A 274 -2.13 -11.92 1.71
N ASP A 275 -2.12 -12.54 0.54
CA ASP A 275 -2.17 -11.86 -0.76
C ASP A 275 -3.02 -12.71 -1.70
N ASP A 276 -3.50 -12.12 -2.79
CA ASP A 276 -4.35 -12.79 -3.77
C ASP A 276 -5.60 -13.47 -3.15
N LEU A 277 -6.20 -12.86 -2.11
CA LEU A 277 -7.40 -13.38 -1.44
C LEU A 277 -8.66 -13.04 -2.24
N ASP A 278 -9.19 -14.04 -2.95
CA ASP A 278 -10.40 -13.98 -3.79
C ASP A 278 -11.22 -15.30 -3.73
N ASP A 279 -11.12 -16.05 -2.62
CA ASP A 279 -11.69 -17.38 -2.41
C ASP A 279 -13.18 -17.39 -2.00
N LYS A 280 -13.75 -16.22 -1.70
CA LYS A 280 -15.15 -16.01 -1.30
C LYS A 280 -15.72 -14.76 -1.99
N PRO A 281 -17.05 -14.51 -1.96
CA PRO A 281 -17.63 -13.31 -2.56
C PRO A 281 -17.01 -12.01 -2.03
N ALA A 282 -16.87 -11.01 -2.91
CA ALA A 282 -16.19 -9.75 -2.60
C ALA A 282 -16.75 -9.05 -1.35
N ASP A 283 -18.07 -9.09 -1.14
CA ASP A 283 -18.72 -8.50 0.03
C ASP A 283 -18.36 -9.18 1.35
N GLU A 284 -18.18 -10.50 1.32
CA GLU A 284 -17.78 -11.28 2.48
C GLU A 284 -16.31 -10.98 2.83
N LEU A 285 -15.43 -11.01 1.81
CA LEU A 285 -14.02 -10.68 2.00
C LEU A 285 -13.82 -9.22 2.40
N PHE A 286 -14.60 -8.29 1.86
CA PHE A 286 -14.56 -6.90 2.31
C PHE A 286 -14.99 -6.77 3.78
N SER A 287 -15.97 -7.56 4.22
CA SER A 287 -16.37 -7.62 5.63
C SER A 287 -15.25 -8.18 6.51
N PHE A 288 -14.50 -9.17 6.02
CA PHE A 288 -13.29 -9.67 6.67
C PHE A 288 -12.22 -8.58 6.77
N ILE A 289 -11.92 -7.84 5.70
CA ILE A 289 -10.98 -6.71 5.73
C ILE A 289 -11.42 -5.62 6.72
N LYS A 290 -12.72 -5.32 6.79
CA LYS A 290 -13.27 -4.39 7.79
C LYS A 290 -13.04 -4.88 9.22
N GLU A 291 -13.34 -6.14 9.51
CA GLU A 291 -13.11 -6.76 10.82
C GLU A 291 -11.63 -6.67 11.20
N MET A 292 -10.75 -7.12 10.32
CA MET A 292 -9.31 -7.18 10.58
C MET A 292 -8.68 -5.78 10.71
N GLY A 293 -9.12 -4.81 9.92
CA GLY A 293 -8.70 -3.41 10.05
C GLY A 293 -9.11 -2.79 11.39
N ASN A 294 -10.34 -3.02 11.83
CA ASN A 294 -10.85 -2.48 13.10
C ASN A 294 -10.20 -3.14 14.33
N ARG A 295 -9.61 -4.32 14.19
CA ARG A 295 -8.91 -5.01 15.28
C ARG A 295 -7.52 -4.48 15.59
N PHE A 296 -6.94 -3.66 14.72
CA PHE A 296 -5.58 -3.12 14.93
C PHE A 296 -5.42 -2.43 16.29
N THR A 297 -6.36 -1.56 16.67
CA THR A 297 -6.26 -0.83 17.94
C THR A 297 -6.45 -1.78 19.12
N VAL A 298 -7.31 -2.78 18.98
CA VAL A 298 -7.54 -3.83 19.99
C VAL A 298 -6.29 -4.70 20.20
N SER A 299 -5.56 -5.03 19.13
CA SER A 299 -4.35 -5.85 19.23
C SER A 299 -3.15 -5.06 19.74
N TYR A 300 -3.00 -3.77 19.38
CA TYR A 300 -1.78 -3.01 19.64
C TYR A 300 -1.85 -2.06 20.85
N ILE A 301 -2.94 -1.34 21.05
CA ILE A 301 -3.04 -0.30 22.09
C ILE A 301 -2.90 -0.86 23.52
N PRO A 302 -3.48 -2.03 23.87
CA PRO A 302 -3.27 -2.63 25.19
C PRO A 302 -1.80 -2.97 25.47
N ILE A 303 -1.06 -3.42 24.44
CA ILE A 303 0.38 -3.69 24.55
C ILE A 303 1.12 -2.38 24.83
N MET A 304 0.83 -1.33 24.05
CA MET A 304 1.47 -0.02 24.25
C MET A 304 1.24 0.53 25.66
N LYS A 305 0.02 0.46 26.18
CA LYS A 305 -0.30 0.92 27.54
C LYS A 305 0.50 0.21 28.63
N LYS A 306 0.81 -1.08 28.44
CA LYS A 306 1.64 -1.86 29.37
C LYS A 306 3.12 -1.49 29.28
N ARG A 307 3.63 -1.27 28.06
CA ARG A 307 5.08 -1.22 27.79
C ARG A 307 5.67 0.19 27.70
N MET A 308 4.90 1.19 27.26
CA MET A 308 5.44 2.50 26.88
C MET A 308 6.15 3.25 28.02
N ASN A 309 5.74 3.01 29.27
CA ASN A 309 6.28 3.69 30.46
C ASN A 309 7.26 2.81 31.26
N MET A 310 7.62 1.62 30.79
CA MET A 310 8.57 0.76 31.48
C MET A 310 9.96 1.40 31.52
N LYS A 311 10.67 1.28 32.65
CA LYS A 311 12.08 1.69 32.73
C LYS A 311 12.90 0.80 31.80
N TYR A 312 13.94 1.37 31.20
CA TYR A 312 14.88 0.66 30.35
C TYR A 312 16.29 1.20 30.55
N THR A 313 17.29 0.39 30.23
CA THR A 313 18.70 0.78 30.33
C THR A 313 19.25 1.23 28.98
N PRO A 314 20.40 1.92 28.92
CA PRO A 314 21.05 2.27 27.66
C PRO A 314 21.32 1.05 26.77
N GLU A 315 21.69 -0.08 27.35
CA GLU A 315 21.95 -1.35 26.64
C GLU A 315 20.67 -1.86 25.96
N MET A 316 19.52 -1.75 26.63
CA MET A 316 18.24 -2.09 26.02
C MET A 316 17.89 -1.21 24.82
N LYS A 317 18.24 0.08 24.90
CA LYS A 317 18.04 1.01 23.78
C LYS A 317 18.98 0.68 22.63
N GLU A 318 20.24 0.32 22.90
CA GLU A 318 21.20 -0.13 21.90
C GLU A 318 20.72 -1.40 21.19
N TRP A 319 20.24 -2.40 21.95
CA TRP A 319 19.66 -3.61 21.37
C TRP A 319 18.46 -3.31 20.46
N GLN A 320 17.56 -2.41 20.87
CA GLN A 320 16.47 -1.95 20.01
C GLN A 320 16.98 -1.36 18.69
N GLN A 321 18.10 -0.63 18.70
CA GLN A 321 18.67 -0.10 17.46
C GLN A 321 19.21 -1.20 16.54
N ILE A 322 19.79 -2.26 17.11
CA ILE A 322 20.24 -3.43 16.35
C ILE A 322 19.04 -4.17 15.74
N ARG A 323 17.97 -4.38 16.52
CA ARG A 323 16.72 -4.98 16.01
C ARG A 323 16.07 -4.13 14.93
N ARG A 324 16.10 -2.81 15.05
CA ARG A 324 15.65 -1.88 14.00
C ARG A 324 16.53 -1.96 12.74
N GLY A 325 17.82 -2.21 12.88
CA GLY A 325 18.70 -2.54 11.75
C GLY A 325 18.19 -3.75 10.96
N ARG A 326 17.72 -4.80 11.64
CA ARG A 326 17.08 -5.96 10.98
C ARG A 326 15.78 -5.60 10.28
N TYR A 327 14.98 -4.69 10.85
CA TYR A 327 13.77 -4.17 10.20
C TYR A 327 14.10 -3.46 8.88
N VAL A 328 15.13 -2.61 8.89
CA VAL A 328 15.63 -1.92 7.68
C VAL A 328 16.15 -2.92 6.65
N GLU A 329 16.94 -3.91 7.08
CA GLU A 329 17.44 -4.97 6.19
C GLU A 329 16.28 -5.68 5.47
N PHE A 330 15.21 -6.05 6.20
CA PHE A 330 14.05 -6.67 5.58
C PHE A 330 13.39 -5.75 4.56
N ASN A 331 13.07 -4.50 4.94
CA ASN A 331 12.31 -3.59 4.08
C ASN A 331 13.06 -3.25 2.80
N LEU A 332 14.38 -3.06 2.86
CA LEU A 332 15.17 -2.68 1.67
C LEU A 332 15.57 -3.89 0.80
N VAL A 333 15.78 -5.07 1.41
CA VAL A 333 16.33 -6.24 0.69
C VAL A 333 15.26 -7.27 0.32
N TRP A 334 14.18 -7.42 1.08
CA TRP A 334 13.24 -8.53 0.92
C TRP A 334 11.79 -8.09 0.66
N ASP A 335 11.36 -6.96 1.21
CA ASP A 335 9.97 -6.53 1.07
C ASP A 335 9.58 -6.22 -0.39
N ARG A 336 8.57 -6.95 -0.88
CA ARG A 336 8.07 -6.80 -2.25
C ARG A 336 7.43 -5.42 -2.46
N GLY A 337 6.70 -4.93 -1.46
CA GLY A 337 5.98 -3.65 -1.54
C GLY A 337 6.94 -2.47 -1.67
N THR A 338 7.97 -2.42 -0.82
CA THR A 338 9.01 -1.38 -0.85
C THR A 338 9.77 -1.39 -2.17
N LYS A 339 10.23 -2.57 -2.63
CA LYS A 339 10.93 -2.68 -3.93
C LYS A 339 10.07 -2.20 -5.10
N PHE A 340 8.83 -2.67 -5.18
CA PHE A 340 7.90 -2.28 -6.24
C PHE A 340 7.64 -0.76 -6.22
N GLY A 341 7.40 -0.19 -5.03
CA GLY A 341 7.20 1.24 -4.87
C GLY A 341 8.40 2.07 -5.33
N LEU A 342 9.62 1.70 -4.94
CA LEU A 342 10.84 2.42 -5.31
C LEU A 342 11.17 2.31 -6.81
N GLN A 343 10.73 1.24 -7.47
CA GLN A 343 10.91 1.03 -8.92
C GLN A 343 9.80 1.67 -9.76
N THR A 344 8.69 2.10 -9.14
CA THR A 344 7.56 2.71 -9.84
C THR A 344 7.87 4.19 -10.15
N PRO A 345 7.89 4.60 -11.43
CA PRO A 345 8.09 6.00 -11.78
C PRO A 345 7.02 6.91 -11.17
N GLY A 346 7.42 8.08 -10.68
CA GLY A 346 6.50 9.05 -10.06
C GLY A 346 5.98 8.65 -8.67
N ALA A 347 6.42 7.52 -8.10
CA ALA A 347 6.04 7.13 -6.76
C ALA A 347 6.59 8.11 -5.71
N ARG A 348 5.78 8.39 -4.68
CA ARG A 348 6.18 9.26 -3.58
C ARG A 348 7.13 8.52 -2.65
N ILE A 349 8.43 8.66 -2.89
CA ILE A 349 9.50 7.95 -2.16
C ILE A 349 9.38 8.13 -0.64
N GLU A 350 9.09 9.34 -0.17
CA GLU A 350 8.88 9.63 1.26
C GLU A 350 7.71 8.84 1.88
N ALA A 351 6.66 8.55 1.11
CA ALA A 351 5.54 7.74 1.59
C ALA A 351 5.93 6.25 1.70
N ILE A 352 6.82 5.78 0.82
CA ILE A 352 7.33 4.40 0.83
C ILE A 352 8.32 4.21 2.00
N LEU A 353 9.26 5.13 2.16
CA LEU A 353 10.30 5.08 3.18
C LEU A 353 9.83 5.55 4.57
N MET A 354 8.56 5.94 4.70
CA MET A 354 7.89 6.17 5.98
C MET A 354 8.03 4.97 6.93
N SER A 355 8.14 3.75 6.36
CA SER A 355 8.34 2.50 7.09
C SER A 355 9.67 2.36 7.80
N LEU A 356 10.68 3.18 7.48
CA LEU A 356 12.00 3.10 8.10
C LEU A 356 11.98 3.82 9.46
N PRO A 357 12.64 3.25 10.50
CA PRO A 357 12.78 3.91 11.79
C PRO A 357 13.63 5.18 11.68
N LEU A 358 13.50 6.09 12.65
CA LEU A 358 14.32 7.31 12.68
C LEU A 358 15.81 6.98 12.93
N THR A 359 16.07 5.96 13.74
CA THR A 359 17.42 5.47 14.05
C THR A 359 17.49 3.95 13.96
N ALA A 360 18.65 3.44 13.55
CA ALA A 360 19.00 2.02 13.50
C ALA A 360 20.53 1.86 13.65
N ARG A 361 20.98 0.67 14.04
CA ARG A 361 22.40 0.39 14.29
C ARG A 361 22.82 -0.95 13.70
N TRP A 362 24.05 -0.98 13.17
CA TRP A 362 24.72 -2.20 12.73
C TRP A 362 26.08 -2.28 13.41
N GLU A 363 26.33 -3.40 14.07
CA GLU A 363 27.59 -3.70 14.72
C GLU A 363 28.20 -4.95 14.11
N TYR A 364 29.51 -4.91 13.87
CA TYR A 364 30.24 -6.03 13.32
C TYR A 364 30.37 -7.14 14.35
N MET A 365 29.86 -8.34 14.02
CA MET A 365 29.89 -9.54 14.85
C MET A 365 29.43 -9.34 16.30
N LYS A 366 28.40 -8.52 16.54
CA LYS A 366 27.79 -8.39 17.87
C LYS A 366 27.23 -9.74 18.32
N GLU A 367 27.85 -10.30 19.36
CA GLU A 367 27.36 -11.48 20.04
C GLU A 367 26.31 -11.10 21.09
N VAL A 368 25.39 -12.02 21.35
CA VAL A 368 24.36 -11.88 22.37
C VAL A 368 24.74 -12.77 23.54
N GLU A 369 24.68 -12.24 24.76
CA GLU A 369 25.03 -12.95 25.98
C GLU A 369 24.09 -14.15 26.20
N GLU A 370 24.65 -15.27 26.65
CA GLU A 370 23.88 -16.49 26.95
C GLU A 370 23.01 -16.30 28.19
N GLY A 371 21.76 -16.75 28.14
CA GLY A 371 20.76 -16.55 29.19
C GLY A 371 20.16 -15.14 29.23
N SER A 372 20.50 -14.27 28.27
CA SER A 372 19.96 -12.91 28.18
C SER A 372 18.57 -12.87 27.54
N ARG A 373 17.83 -11.78 27.80
CA ARG A 373 16.49 -11.58 27.20
C ARG A 373 16.56 -11.33 25.69
N GLU A 374 17.71 -10.85 25.22
CA GLU A 374 18.04 -10.70 23.81
C GLU A 374 18.15 -12.07 23.14
N GLN A 375 18.74 -13.06 23.83
CA GLN A 375 18.83 -14.44 23.34
C GLN A 375 17.43 -15.07 23.25
N ASP A 376 16.58 -14.89 24.27
CA ASP A 376 15.20 -15.40 24.29
C ASP A 376 14.42 -14.96 23.04
N LEU A 377 14.53 -13.68 22.67
CA LEU A 377 13.92 -13.19 21.44
C LEU A 377 14.52 -13.89 20.22
N LEU A 378 15.85 -13.93 20.09
CA LEU A 378 16.51 -14.50 18.93
C LEU A 378 16.17 -15.98 18.71
N GLU A 379 15.99 -16.76 19.77
CA GLU A 379 15.59 -18.16 19.67
C GLU A 379 14.24 -18.32 18.96
N VAL A 380 13.25 -17.51 19.37
CA VAL A 380 11.92 -17.51 18.77
C VAL A 380 11.92 -16.93 17.36
N LEU A 381 12.79 -15.96 17.06
CA LEU A 381 12.91 -15.43 15.70
C LEU A 381 13.56 -16.45 14.75
N LYS A 382 14.53 -17.24 15.21
CA LYS A 382 15.13 -18.34 14.42
C LYS A 382 14.16 -19.50 14.24
N ASN A 383 13.31 -19.75 15.23
CA ASN A 383 12.36 -20.84 15.25
C ASN A 383 10.93 -20.32 15.55
N PRO A 384 10.23 -19.74 14.54
CA PRO A 384 8.86 -19.28 14.73
C PRO A 384 7.98 -20.37 15.33
N ARG A 385 7.20 -20.02 16.34
CA ARG A 385 6.32 -20.95 17.07
C ARG A 385 4.87 -20.48 17.03
N ASP A 386 3.97 -21.33 17.51
CA ASP A 386 2.55 -21.00 17.61
C ASP A 386 2.26 -20.32 18.94
N TRP A 387 1.71 -19.10 18.88
CA TRP A 387 1.37 -18.30 20.07
C TRP A 387 -0.02 -18.61 20.61
N VAL A 388 -0.91 -19.12 19.76
CA VAL A 388 -2.25 -19.59 20.11
C VAL A 388 -2.50 -20.88 19.33
N PRO A 389 -3.40 -21.77 19.80
CA PRO A 389 -3.66 -23.03 19.12
C PRO A 389 -4.02 -22.83 17.64
N LEU A 390 -3.42 -23.66 16.78
CA LEU A 390 -3.84 -23.79 15.38
C LEU A 390 -4.96 -24.83 15.32
N ASP A 391 -6.02 -24.53 14.57
CA ASP A 391 -7.14 -25.44 14.33
C ASP A 391 -6.82 -26.50 13.25
#